data_AF-A0A822DG72-F1
#
_entry.id   AF-A0A822DG72-F1
#
_cell.length_a   1.000
_cell.length_b   1.000
_cell.length_c   1.000
_cell.angle_alpha   90.00
_cell.angle_beta   90.00
_cell.angle_gamma   90.00
#
_symmetry.space_group_name_H-M   'P 1'
#
loop_
_entity.id
_entity.type
_entity.pdbx_description
1 polymer ?
#
loop_
_entity_poly.entity_id
_entity_poly.type
_entity_poly.pdbx_seq_one_letter_code
_entity_poly.pdbx_strand_id
1 'polypeptide(L)' 'MWRYHNSFEYFGDGLKQNRDQAITGFAGQVKTREEFEKAMAQVLNETEKIHFIEVVMPAMDAPKSLVLTIEGTREYKKRE' A
#
# COMPACT_ATOMS: atom_id res chain seq x y z
N MET A 1 16.06 -3.49 10.79
CA MET A 1 15.16 -3.99 9.72
C MET A 1 14.17 -2.88 9.41
N TRP A 2 13.99 -2.48 8.15
CA TRP A 2 13.13 -1.36 7.77
C TRP A 2 11.66 -1.69 8.03
N ARG A 3 10.96 -0.85 8.82
CA ARG A 3 9.51 -0.99 9.06
C ARG A 3 8.78 -0.06 8.12
N TYR A 4 8.20 -0.59 7.04
CA TYR A 4 7.63 0.25 5.97
C TYR A 4 6.51 1.18 6.47
N HIS A 5 5.68 0.77 7.43
CA HIS A 5 4.70 1.66 8.06
C HIS A 5 5.30 2.89 8.79
N ASN A 6 6.60 2.89 9.10
CA ASN A 6 7.31 4.06 9.65
C ASN A 6 7.97 4.93 8.55
N SER A 7 7.57 4.78 7.29
CA SER A 7 8.19 5.48 6.16
C SER A 7 8.26 7.00 6.38
N PHE A 8 7.19 7.62 6.88
CA PHE A 8 7.19 9.06 7.13
C PHE A 8 8.18 9.48 8.21
N GLU A 9 8.33 8.72 9.30
CA GLU A 9 9.37 8.99 10.30
C GLU A 9 10.78 8.96 9.68
N TYR A 10 11.04 7.97 8.81
CA TYR A 10 12.31 7.87 8.10
C TYR A 10 12.54 9.02 7.09
N PHE A 11 11.46 9.57 6.53
CA PHE A 11 11.50 10.75 5.67
C PHE A 11 11.46 12.08 6.44
N GLY A 12 11.59 12.03 7.77
CA GLY A 12 11.69 13.22 8.60
C GLY A 12 10.36 13.89 8.89
N ASP A 13 9.27 13.12 8.91
CA ASP A 13 8.01 13.59 9.48
C ASP A 13 8.21 14.00 10.93
N GLY A 14 7.79 15.23 11.27
CA GLY A 14 8.11 15.89 12.54
C GLY A 14 9.19 16.97 12.46
N LEU A 15 10.00 17.03 11.40
CA LEU A 15 10.86 18.18 11.15
C LEU A 15 10.01 19.38 10.74
N LYS A 16 10.20 20.51 11.43
CA LYS A 16 9.41 21.73 11.22
C LYS A 16 9.40 22.16 9.74
N GLN A 17 10.55 22.07 9.07
CA GLN A 17 10.73 22.43 7.66
C GLN A 17 9.91 21.55 6.69
N ASN A 18 9.63 20.30 7.06
CA ASN A 18 8.89 19.35 6.24
C ASN A 18 7.38 19.44 6.48
N ARG A 19 6.96 19.73 7.72
CA ARG A 19 5.55 19.95 8.07
C ARG A 19 4.92 21.13 7.32
N ASP A 20 5.72 22.15 7.01
CA ASP A 20 5.27 23.31 6.26
C ASP A 20 5.15 23.03 4.74
N GLN A 21 5.74 21.93 4.25
CA GLN A 21 5.76 21.56 2.83
C GLN A 21 4.80 20.42 2.48
N ALA A 22 4.58 19.48 3.40
CA ALA A 22 3.68 18.35 3.21
C ALA A 22 3.02 17.95 4.53
N ILE A 23 1.72 17.70 4.47
CA ILE A 23 0.93 17.22 5.61
C ILE A 23 0.80 15.70 5.47
N THR A 24 1.28 14.96 6.46
CA THR A 24 1.14 13.50 6.51
C THR A 24 -0.18 13.13 7.17
N GLY A 25 -0.81 12.08 6.64
CA GLY A 25 -2.04 11.50 7.17
C GLY A 25 -1.76 10.15 7.83
N PHE A 26 -2.69 9.21 7.67
CA PHE A 26 -2.52 7.82 8.10
C PHE A 26 -1.20 7.21 7.58
N ALA A 27 -0.43 6.64 8.51
CA ALA A 27 0.72 5.78 8.24
C ALA A 27 0.62 4.55 9.13
N GLY A 28 0.46 3.37 8.54
CA GLY A 28 0.21 2.18 9.33
C GLY A 28 0.18 0.88 8.53
N GLN A 29 0.27 -0.21 9.28
CA GLN A 29 0.10 -1.57 8.77
C GLN A 29 -1.35 -2.02 8.96
N VAL A 30 -1.93 -2.62 7.92
CA VAL A 30 -3.28 -3.21 7.92
C VAL A 30 -3.21 -4.68 7.53
N LYS A 31 -3.94 -5.52 8.27
CA LYS A 31 -3.90 -6.99 8.16
C LYS A 31 -5.26 -7.59 7.87
N THR A 32 -6.33 -6.85 8.13
CA THR A 32 -7.70 -7.31 7.90
C THR A 32 -8.42 -6.39 6.91
N ARG A 33 -9.50 -6.91 6.32
CA ARG A 33 -10.37 -6.12 5.45
C ARG A 33 -10.94 -4.89 6.19
N GLU A 34 -11.40 -5.08 7.42
CA GLU A 34 -12.01 -4.01 8.21
C GLU A 34 -11.00 -2.89 8.51
N GLU A 35 -9.76 -3.24 8.84
CA GLU A 35 -8.67 -2.26 9.03
C GLU A 35 -8.38 -1.50 7.74
N PHE A 36 -8.34 -2.20 6.61
CA PHE A 36 -8.11 -1.60 5.30
C PHE A 36 -9.24 -0.65 4.91
N GLU A 37 -10.50 -1.06 5.04
CA GLU A 37 -11.66 -0.23 4.71
C GLU A 37 -11.72 1.03 5.59
N LYS A 38 -11.40 0.90 6.88
CA LYS A 38 -11.31 2.04 7.80
C LYS A 38 -10.18 3.00 7.40
N ALA A 39 -9.00 2.47 7.07
CA ALA A 39 -7.89 3.29 6.61
C ALA A 39 -8.23 4.02 5.30
N MET A 40 -8.86 3.33 4.34
CA MET A 40 -9.29 3.91 3.08
C MET A 40 -10.36 4.98 3.26
N ALA A 41 -11.32 4.79 4.18
CA ALA A 41 -12.29 5.82 4.51
C ALA A 41 -11.62 7.10 5.03
N GLN A 42 -10.54 6.98 5.81
CA GLN A 42 -9.75 8.12 6.23
C GLN A 42 -9.02 8.78 5.05
N VAL A 43 -8.33 8.00 4.19
CA VAL A 43 -7.62 8.52 3.01
C VAL A 43 -8.55 9.30 2.09
N LEU A 44 -9.77 8.80 1.89
CA LEU A 44 -10.75 9.45 1.03
C LEU A 44 -11.29 10.77 1.61
N ASN A 45 -11.25 10.94 2.94
CA ASN A 45 -11.69 12.16 3.61
C ASN A 45 -10.56 13.21 3.75
N GLU A 46 -9.29 12.79 3.75
CA GLU A 46 -8.10 13.63 3.97
C GLU A 46 -7.28 13.81 2.68
N THR A 47 -7.94 14.22 1.59
CA THR A 47 -7.34 14.26 0.24
C THR A 47 -6.14 15.20 0.08
N GLU A 48 -5.94 16.12 1.01
CA GLU A 48 -4.81 17.05 1.07
C GLU A 48 -3.56 16.45 1.74
N LYS A 49 -3.67 15.25 2.31
CA LYS A 49 -2.58 14.61 3.06
C LYS A 49 -1.95 13.46 2.27
N ILE A 50 -0.66 13.22 2.53
CA ILE A 50 0.03 12.04 2.02
C ILE A 50 -0.18 10.90 3.02
N HIS A 51 -0.66 9.76 2.54
CA HIS A 51 -0.94 8.57 3.35
C HIS A 51 -0.03 7.40 2.95
N PHE A 52 0.30 6.55 3.91
CA PHE A 52 1.04 5.31 3.70
C PHE A 52 0.31 4.11 4.31
N ILE A 53 -0.11 3.17 3.47
CA ILE A 53 -0.82 1.96 3.91
C ILE A 53 0.04 0.74 3.56
N GLU A 54 0.59 0.09 4.59
CA GLU A 54 1.28 -1.19 4.45
C GLU A 54 0.24 -2.32 4.53
N VAL A 55 -0.18 -2.85 3.38
CA VAL A 55 -1.15 -3.95 3.30
C VAL A 55 -0.43 -5.30 3.45
N VAL A 56 -0.77 -6.06 4.48
CA VAL A 56 -0.23 -7.40 4.71
C VAL A 56 -1.12 -8.42 4.01
N MET A 57 -0.55 -9.16 3.05
CA MET A 57 -1.25 -10.20 2.31
C MET A 57 -0.49 -11.53 2.39
N PRO A 58 -1.19 -12.68 2.23
CA PRO A 58 -0.53 -13.96 2.05
C PRO A 58 0.40 -13.96 0.83
N ALA A 59 1.55 -14.63 0.91
CA ALA A 59 2.58 -14.58 -0.12
C ALA A 59 2.13 -15.11 -1.51
N MET A 60 1.12 -15.97 -1.54
CA MET A 60 0.59 -16.58 -2.77
C MET A 60 -0.75 -15.96 -3.21
N ASP A 61 -1.24 -14.94 -2.50
CA ASP A 61 -2.45 -14.23 -2.90
C ASP A 61 -2.12 -13.25 -4.04
N ALA A 62 -2.96 -13.24 -5.07
CA ALA A 62 -2.69 -12.50 -6.29
C ALA A 62 -3.98 -12.05 -6.99
N PRO A 63 -3.96 -10.93 -7.73
CA PRO A 63 -5.09 -10.51 -8.53
C PRO A 63 -5.48 -11.58 -9.57
N LYS A 64 -6.79 -11.83 -9.72
CA LYS A 64 -7.31 -12.81 -10.70
C LYS A 64 -6.83 -12.55 -12.13
N SER A 65 -6.69 -11.29 -12.52
CA SER A 65 -6.15 -10.90 -13.83
C SER A 65 -4.73 -11.44 -14.05
N LEU A 66 -3.87 -11.37 -13.03
CA LEU A 66 -2.50 -11.88 -13.10
C LEU A 66 -2.48 -13.41 -13.27
N VAL A 67 -3.34 -14.12 -12.55
CA VAL A 67 -3.47 -15.58 -12.68
C VAL A 67 -3.85 -15.97 -14.11
N LEU A 68 -4.88 -15.31 -14.67
CA LEU A 68 -5.34 -15.56 -16.04
C LEU A 68 -4.26 -15.25 -17.09
N THR A 69 -3.49 -14.17 -16.90
CA THR A 69 -2.37 -13.83 -17.79
C THR A 69 -1.30 -14.91 -17.80
N ILE A 70 -0.96 -15.47 -16.63
CA ILE A 70 0.03 -16.54 -16.52
C ILE A 70 -0.48 -17.81 -17.20
N GLU A 71 -1.75 -18.16 -17.02
CA GLU A 71 -2.38 -19.32 -17.67
C GLU A 71 -2.35 -19.18 -19.20
N GLY A 72 -2.77 -18.03 -19.74
CA GLY A 72 -2.70 -17.76 -21.17
C GLY A 72 -1.27 -17.80 -21.73
N THR A 73 -0.30 -17.27 -20.98
CA THR A 73 1.12 -17.32 -21.36
C THR A 73 1.67 -18.75 -21.37
N ARG A 74 1.25 -19.59 -20.41
CA ARG A 74 1.64 -21.01 -20.35
C ARG A 74 1.05 -21.80 -21.51
N GLU A 75 -0.18 -21.53 -21.92
CA GLU A 75 -0.79 -22.19 -23.06
C GLU A 75 -0.11 -21.82 -24.38
N TYR A 76 0.29 -20.55 -24.55
CA TYR A 76 1.04 -20.10 -25.72
C TYR A 76 2.37 -20.84 -25.87
N LYS A 77 3.18 -20.89 -24.80
CA LYS A 77 4.49 -21.58 -24.81
C LYS A 77 4.43 -23.09 -25.04
N LYS A 78 3.28 -23.73 -24.86
CA LYS A 78 3.10 -25.17 -25.15
C LYS A 78 2.82 -25.45 -26.63
N ARG A 79 2.47 -24.43 -27.41
CA ARG A 79 2.12 -24.54 -28.83
C ARG A 79 3.31 -24.24 -29.76
N GLU A 80 4.42 -23.74 -29.21
CA GLU A 80 5.72 -23.58 -29.86
C GLU A 80 6.58 -24.83 -29.65
#